data_AF-A0A257WV42-F1
#
_entry.id   AF-A0A257WV42-F1
#
_cell.length_a   1.000
_cell.length_b   1.000
_cell.length_c   1.000
_cell.angle_alpha   90.00
_cell.angle_beta   90.00
_cell.angle_gamma   90.00
#
_symmetry.space_group_name_H-M   'P 1'
#
loop_
_entity.id
_entity.type
_entity.pdbx_description
1 polymer ?
#
loop_
_entity_poly.entity_id
_entity_poly.type
_entity_poly.pdbx_seq_one_letter_code
_entity_poly.pdbx_strand_id
1 'polypeptide(L)'
;LVMSDHADWPGLLGAIGATGASRVIVTHGHVQPLVRWLEEQGLEAGAFATAFGEEADEDVTGAGPAAEAAAAIGPAAEEPVGPDDR
;
A
#
# COMPACT_ATOMS: atom_id res chain seq x y z
N LEU A 1 8.06 29.29 13.98
CA LEU A 1 7.40 27.98 13.93
C LEU A 1 7.38 27.56 12.46
N VAL A 2 8.03 26.44 12.13
CA VAL A 2 7.93 25.85 10.79
C VAL A 2 6.75 24.88 10.82
N MET A 3 5.83 24.99 9.86
CA MET A 3 4.81 23.96 9.64
C MET A 3 5.32 22.97 8.59
N SER A 4 5.20 21.68 8.89
CA SER A 4 5.39 20.61 7.91
C SER A 4 4.05 20.32 7.24
N ASP A 5 4.08 19.96 5.95
CA ASP A 5 2.90 19.56 5.17
C ASP A 5 2.68 18.03 5.21
N HIS A 6 3.53 17.29 5.94
CA HIS A 6 3.37 15.84 6.10
C HIS A 6 2.38 15.51 7.21
N ALA A 7 1.49 14.55 6.93
CA ALA A 7 0.65 13.93 7.95
C ALA A 7 1.50 13.18 8.97
N ASP A 8 1.12 13.29 10.24
CA ASP A 8 1.61 12.40 11.28
C ASP A 8 0.94 11.01 11.16
N TRP A 9 1.48 10.03 11.86
CA TRP A 9 1.04 8.64 11.74
C TRP A 9 -0.47 8.43 12.02
N PRO A 10 -1.05 8.94 13.13
CA PRO A 10 -2.49 8.82 13.36
C PRO A 10 -3.33 9.53 12.29
N GLY A 11 -2.91 10.72 11.85
CA GLY A 11 -3.59 11.47 10.78
C GLY A 11 -3.58 10.72 9.45
N LEU A 12 -2.45 10.10 9.10
CA LEU A 12 -2.31 9.25 7.92
C LEU A 12 -3.23 8.03 7.98
N LEU A 13 -3.23 7.29 9.09
CA LEU A 13 -4.08 6.10 9.24
C LEU A 13 -5.58 6.47 9.23
N GLY A 14 -5.94 7.57 9.87
CA GLY A 14 -7.30 8.11 9.85
C GLY A 14 -7.75 8.49 8.44
N ALA A 15 -6.88 9.14 7.67
CA ALA A 15 -7.15 9.49 6.28
C ALA A 15 -7.33 8.23 5.42
N ILE A 16 -6.46 7.23 5.54
CA ILE A 16 -6.56 5.95 4.83
C ILE A 16 -7.89 5.26 5.16
N GLY A 17 -8.24 5.13 6.44
CA GLY A 17 -9.50 4.51 6.86
C GLY A 17 -10.73 5.26 6.34
N ALA A 18 -10.69 6.59 6.32
CA ALA A 18 -11.77 7.42 5.79
C ALA A 18 -11.98 7.24 4.29
N THR A 19 -10.99 6.77 3.53
CA THR A 19 -11.16 6.48 2.09
C THR A 19 -12.02 5.25 1.81
N GLY A 20 -12.05 4.27 2.72
CA GLY A 20 -12.67 2.98 2.48
C GLY A 20 -12.00 2.15 1.37
N ALA A 21 -10.77 2.48 0.98
CA ALA A 21 -10.04 1.76 -0.07
C ALA A 21 -9.76 0.31 0.34
N SER A 22 -9.98 -0.63 -0.59
CA SER A 22 -9.61 -2.04 -0.42
C SER A 22 -8.12 -2.30 -0.69
N ARG A 23 -7.50 -1.41 -1.48
CA ARG A 23 -6.09 -1.49 -1.88
C ARG A 23 -5.38 -0.15 -1.70
N VAL A 24 -4.18 -0.17 -1.13
CA VAL A 24 -3.35 1.02 -0.88
C VAL A 24 -1.95 0.83 -1.45
N ILE A 25 -1.50 1.78 -2.28
CA ILE A 25 -0.15 1.79 -2.85
C ILE A 25 0.65 2.93 -2.23
N VAL A 26 1.73 2.58 -1.53
CA VAL A 26 2.60 3.54 -0.83
C VAL A 26 3.79 3.90 -1.73
N THR A 27 4.01 5.19 -1.95
CA THR A 27 5.04 5.68 -2.89
C THR A 27 6.25 6.33 -2.20
N HIS A 28 6.09 6.84 -0.97
CA HIS A 28 7.13 7.54 -0.23
C HIS A 28 6.86 7.51 1.28
N GLY A 29 7.83 7.97 2.07
CA GLY A 29 7.81 7.92 3.53
C GLY A 29 8.30 6.58 4.06
N HIS A 30 7.79 6.14 5.22
CA HIS A 30 8.12 4.83 5.80
C HIS A 30 7.34 3.72 5.10
N VAL A 31 7.76 3.41 3.86
CA VAL A 31 7.03 2.53 2.95
C VAL A 31 6.84 1.13 3.51
N GLN A 32 7.93 0.43 3.87
CA GLN A 32 7.85 -0.96 4.34
C GLN A 32 7.05 -1.10 5.66
N PRO A 33 7.28 -0.26 6.68
CA PRO A 33 6.45 -0.29 7.90
C PRO A 33 4.96 -0.07 7.64
N LEU A 34 4.60 0.88 6.76
CA LEU A 34 3.20 1.17 6.46
C LEU A 34 2.53 0.06 5.67
N VAL A 35 3.19 -0.48 4.65
CA VAL A 35 2.67 -1.61 3.87
C VAL A 35 2.39 -2.79 4.80
N ARG A 36 3.36 -3.18 5.64
CA ARG A 36 3.18 -4.26 6.61
C ARG A 36 2.01 -4.01 7.56
N TRP A 37 1.90 -2.81 8.12
CA TRP A 37 0.82 -2.49 9.05
C TRP A 37 -0.55 -2.61 8.38
N LEU A 38 -0.69 -2.12 7.15
CA LEU A 38 -1.94 -2.19 6.38
C LEU A 38 -2.33 -3.64 6.06
N GLU A 39 -1.36 -4.48 5.71
CA GLU A 39 -1.58 -5.93 5.51
C GLU A 39 -2.03 -6.62 6.80
N GLU A 40 -1.44 -6.26 7.95
CA GLU A 40 -1.87 -6.75 9.27
C GLU A 40 -3.31 -6.33 9.63
N GLN A 41 -3.81 -5.23 9.05
CA GLN A 41 -5.22 -4.82 9.16
C GLN A 41 -6.15 -5.51 8.13
N GLY A 42 -5.61 -6.36 7.26
CA GLY A 42 -6.35 -7.09 6.23
C GLY A 42 -6.60 -6.31 4.94
N LEU A 43 -5.86 -5.21 4.70
CA LEU A 43 -5.91 -4.47 3.44
C LEU A 43 -4.89 -5.04 2.44
N GLU A 44 -5.20 -4.96 1.15
CA GLU A 44 -4.20 -5.19 0.11
C GLU A 44 -3.28 -3.98 0.05
N ALA A 45 -2.01 -4.13 0.44
CA ALA A 45 -1.04 -3.03 0.41
C ALA A 45 0.19 -3.37 -0.42
N GLY A 46 0.87 -2.35 -0.94
CA GLY A 46 2.10 -2.55 -1.69
C GLY A 46 2.92 -1.28 -1.84
N ALA A 47 4.22 -1.46 -2.11
CA ALA A 47 5.13 -0.38 -2.43
C ALA A 47 5.12 -0.09 -3.94
N PHE A 48 5.19 1.18 -4.31
CA PHE A 48 5.43 1.57 -5.70
C PHE A 48 6.94 1.58 -5.99
N ALA A 49 7.40 0.63 -6.79
CA ALA A 49 8.78 0.61 -7.26
C ALA A 49 8.98 1.70 -8.33
N THR A 50 9.60 2.82 -7.96
CA THR A 50 10.06 3.82 -8.92
C THR A 50 11.47 3.49 -9.38
N ALA A 51 11.81 3.85 -10.62
CA ALA A 51 13.16 3.65 -11.18
C ALA A 51 14.27 4.51 -10.52
N PHE A 52 13.97 5.19 -9.40
CA PHE A 52 14.86 6.12 -8.71
C PHE A 52 15.11 5.75 -7.23
N GLY A 53 14.81 4.51 -6.80
CA GLY A 53 14.67 4.17 -5.38
C GLY A 53 15.54 3.03 -4.84
N GLU A 54 16.79 2.88 -5.27
CA GLU A 54 17.81 2.06 -4.59
C GLU A 54 18.79 2.95 -3.81
N GLU A 55 18.28 3.78 -2.89
CA GLU A 55 19.11 4.39 -1.84
C GLU A 55 18.58 3.96 -0.47
N ALA A 56 19.23 2.91 0.03
CA ALA A 56 19.27 2.34 1.37
C ALA A 56 18.47 3.02 2.50
N ASP A 57 17.40 2.34 2.94
CA ASP A 57 17.08 2.27 4.38
C ASP A 57 17.89 1.08 4.96
N GLU A 58 19.18 1.31 5.21
CA GLU A 58 19.98 0.45 6.08
C GLU A 58 19.70 0.81 7.55
N ASP A 59 18.73 0.12 8.15
CA ASP A 59 18.66 -0.05 9.61
C ASP A 59 18.40 -1.53 9.95
N VAL A 60 19.43 -2.17 10.49
CA VAL A 60 19.58 -3.61 10.78
C VAL A 60 18.81 -3.97 12.07
N THR A 61 18.00 -5.03 12.18
CA THR A 61 18.37 -6.38 12.68
C THR A 61 17.11 -7.22 12.96
N GLY A 62 17.11 -8.52 12.64
CA GLY A 62 16.30 -9.53 13.35
C GLY A 62 15.57 -10.58 12.48
N ALA A 63 16.24 -11.70 12.23
CA ALA A 63 15.82 -12.83 11.40
C ALA A 63 14.50 -13.55 11.78
N GLY A 64 13.80 -14.05 10.74
CA GLY A 64 12.91 -15.22 10.78
C GLY A 64 12.85 -15.87 9.38
N PRO A 65 12.96 -17.21 9.23
CA PRO A 65 13.08 -17.84 7.92
C PRO A 65 11.72 -18.03 7.23
N ALA A 66 11.83 -18.20 5.90
CA ALA A 66 10.79 -18.21 4.88
C ALA A 66 9.75 -19.34 4.97
N ALA A 67 8.58 -19.09 4.36
CA ALA A 67 7.81 -20.11 3.65
C ALA A 67 6.96 -19.47 2.53
N GLU A 68 7.28 -19.85 1.28
CA GLU A 68 6.57 -19.56 0.03
C GLU A 68 5.15 -20.15 -0.03
N ALA A 69 4.25 -19.45 -0.75
CA ALA A 69 3.24 -20.02 -1.67
C ALA A 69 2.54 -18.85 -2.41
N ALA A 70 2.94 -18.46 -3.62
CA ALA A 70 2.58 -19.03 -4.92
C ALA A 70 1.14 -18.73 -5.40
N ALA A 71 1.07 -17.91 -6.46
CA ALA A 71 0.16 -17.96 -7.61
C ALA A 71 -1.33 -17.58 -7.44
N ALA A 72 -1.77 -16.51 -8.13
CA ALA A 72 -2.54 -16.61 -9.37
C ALA A 72 -3.11 -15.24 -9.79
N ILE A 73 -2.70 -14.77 -10.97
CA ILE A 73 -3.40 -13.71 -11.71
C ILE A 73 -4.69 -14.34 -12.26
N GLY A 74 -5.84 -13.85 -11.81
CA GLY A 74 -7.17 -14.14 -12.36
C GLY A 74 -7.74 -12.90 -13.06
N PRO A 75 -8.55 -13.06 -14.13
CA PRO A 75 -8.69 -12.07 -15.19
C PRO A 75 -9.63 -10.91 -14.81
N ALA A 76 -9.37 -9.77 -15.45
CA ALA A 76 -10.31 -8.67 -15.59
C ALA A 76 -11.68 -9.20 -16.05
N ALA A 77 -12.72 -8.83 -15.32
CA ALA A 77 -14.09 -8.94 -15.79
C ALA A 77 -14.64 -7.51 -15.93
N GLU A 78 -14.92 -7.15 -17.18
CA GLU A 78 -15.59 -5.93 -17.61
C GLU A 78 -16.92 -5.69 -16.87
N GLU A 79 -17.24 -4.42 -16.68
CA GLU A 79 -18.55 -3.97 -16.23
C GLU A 79 -19.64 -4.34 -17.25
N PRO A 80 -20.85 -4.76 -16.83
CA PRO A 80 -21.97 -4.84 -17.74
C PRO A 80 -22.43 -3.44 -18.12
N VAL A 81 -22.16 -3.04 -19.36
CA VAL A 81 -22.82 -1.90 -20.01
C VAL A 81 -24.34 -2.09 -19.90
N GLY A 82 -24.99 -1.24 -19.11
CA GLY A 82 -26.45 -1.17 -19.04
C GLY A 82 -27.02 -0.77 -20.41
N PRO A 83 -28.21 -1.23 -20.79
CA PRO A 83 -28.73 -1.03 -22.13
C PRO A 83 -29.02 0.46 -22.39
N ASP A 84 -28.28 1.03 -23.34
CA ASP A 84 -28.68 2.22 -24.10
C ASP A 84 -29.85 1.85 -25.03
N ASP A 85 -31.05 2.34 -24.74
CA ASP A 85 -32.13 2.42 -25.73
C ASP A 85 -32.86 3.77 -25.63
N ARG A 86 -32.48 4.65 -26.57
CA ARG A 86 -33.25 5.67 -27.31
C ARG A 86 -34.32 6.51 -26.59
#